data_AF-A0A8H6SIY2-F1
#
_entry.id   AF-A0A8H6SIY2-F1
#
_cell.length_a   1.000
_cell.length_b   1.000
_cell.length_c   1.000
_cell.angle_alpha   90.00
_cell.angle_beta   90.00
_cell.angle_gamma   90.00
#
_symmetry.space_group_name_H-M   'P 1'
#
loop_
_entity.id
_entity.type
_entity.pdbx_description
1 polymer ?
#
loop_
_entity_poly.entity_id
_entity_poly.type
_entity_poly.pdbx_seq_one_letter_code
_entity_poly.pdbx_strand_id
1 'polypeptide(L)'
;MTANANANANELRPVPAGRINFTSANLPSYSDCFALVLDSLYTPAECTSILSAPIVDAGHTWDIARVNGRRQEFTNTSYRNGERILYDSFELSERIFARMRPHLKEIEEIEEDVVLRVEVNNPGRRSRSSNNVKIKSVRAKQKWRMVRMNERLRFLRYPVGGFFKHHTDGCYEDEQTGQRTFYTVQMYLPSDTSGSEESFAVAGGGSTRFWARRDVGAEYADVEAIPGRVLVFQHAKLLHTGEEVTSGVKCTVRSDILYEKVGEPVPV
;
A
#
# COMPACT_ATOMS: atom_id res chain seq x y z
N MET A 1 -3.06 -30.13 39.61
CA MET A 1 -3.47 -30.37 38.22
C MET A 1 -3.59 -29.02 37.54
N THR A 2 -2.63 -28.72 36.68
CA THR A 2 -2.59 -27.52 35.83
C THR A 2 -3.66 -27.63 34.74
N ALA A 3 -4.61 -26.72 34.72
CA ALA A 3 -5.46 -26.50 33.54
C ALA A 3 -4.86 -25.32 32.77
N ASN A 4 -4.38 -25.62 31.57
CA ASN A 4 -3.91 -24.67 30.58
C ASN A 4 -4.87 -24.75 29.38
N ALA A 5 -4.93 -23.65 28.62
CA ALA A 5 -5.61 -23.45 27.34
C ALA A 5 -7.13 -23.18 27.37
N ASN A 6 -7.48 -21.91 27.25
CA ASN A 6 -8.12 -21.41 26.01
C ASN A 6 -7.93 -19.89 25.93
N ALA A 7 -6.79 -19.48 25.36
CA ALA A 7 -6.67 -18.15 24.81
C ALA A 7 -7.56 -18.10 23.57
N ASN A 8 -8.61 -17.29 23.60
CA ASN A 8 -9.40 -16.92 22.42
C ASN A 8 -8.47 -16.22 21.41
N ALA A 9 -7.85 -17.01 20.54
CA ALA A 9 -6.83 -16.56 19.60
C ALA A 9 -7.40 -16.06 18.25
N ASN A 10 -8.65 -15.60 18.21
CA ASN A 10 -9.25 -15.15 16.95
C ASN A 10 -10.33 -14.06 17.08
N GLU A 11 -10.29 -13.27 18.15
CA GLU A 11 -11.09 -12.03 18.18
C GLU A 11 -10.46 -11.03 17.23
N LEU A 12 -11.25 -10.60 16.23
CA LEU A 12 -10.97 -9.47 15.36
C LEU A 12 -10.50 -8.29 16.22
N ARG A 13 -9.33 -7.73 15.90
CA ARG A 13 -8.84 -6.48 16.50
C ARG A 13 -8.94 -5.38 15.45
N PRO A 14 -10.14 -4.81 15.23
CA PRO A 14 -10.28 -3.68 14.35
C PRO A 14 -9.44 -2.53 14.87
N VAL A 15 -8.65 -1.93 13.99
CA VAL A 15 -7.87 -0.74 14.32
C VAL A 15 -8.77 0.50 14.20
N PRO A 16 -8.87 1.35 15.25
CA PRO A 16 -9.67 2.57 15.19
C PRO A 16 -9.08 3.57 14.18
N ALA A 17 -9.91 4.52 13.75
CA ALA A 17 -9.46 5.66 12.95
C ALA A 17 -8.31 6.41 13.64
N GLY A 18 -7.35 6.88 12.85
CA GLY A 18 -6.14 7.55 13.30
C GLY A 18 -4.87 6.73 13.03
N ARG A 19 -3.76 7.24 13.58
CA ARG A 19 -2.44 6.63 13.46
C ARG A 19 -2.44 5.26 14.15
N ILE A 20 -2.13 4.20 13.41
CA ILE A 20 -2.08 2.83 13.95
C ILE A 20 -0.89 2.71 14.92
N ASN A 21 -1.16 2.52 16.21
CA ASN A 21 -0.14 2.11 17.17
C ASN A 21 0.05 0.60 17.11
N PHE A 22 1.04 0.16 16.34
CA PHE A 22 1.30 -1.27 16.14
C PHE A 22 1.69 -2.00 17.43
N THR A 23 2.33 -1.34 18.39
CA THR A 23 2.63 -1.96 19.70
C THR A 23 1.34 -2.27 20.44
N SER A 24 0.41 -1.31 20.51
CA SER A 24 -0.92 -1.52 21.11
C SER A 24 -1.75 -2.55 20.33
N ALA A 25 -1.54 -2.67 19.03
CA ALA A 25 -2.14 -3.70 18.19
C ALA A 25 -1.44 -5.07 18.29
N ASN A 26 -0.51 -5.25 19.24
CA ASN A 26 0.26 -6.47 19.46
C ASN A 26 1.19 -6.88 18.30
N LEU A 27 1.70 -5.88 17.58
CA LEU A 27 2.67 -5.98 16.49
C LEU A 27 3.90 -5.08 16.77
N PRO A 28 4.63 -5.28 17.89
CA PRO A 28 5.71 -4.37 18.32
C PRO A 28 6.89 -4.29 17.33
N SER A 29 7.04 -5.28 16.45
CA SER A 29 8.05 -5.26 15.37
C SER A 29 7.79 -4.20 14.28
N TYR A 30 6.62 -3.57 14.30
CA TYR A 30 6.23 -2.44 13.45
C TYR A 30 6.06 -1.15 14.23
N SER A 31 6.64 -1.05 15.44
CA SER A 31 6.54 0.15 16.29
C SER A 31 7.04 1.43 15.62
N ASP A 32 7.98 1.32 14.68
CA ASP A 32 8.52 2.41 13.87
C ASP A 32 7.80 2.60 12.52
N CYS A 33 6.85 1.73 12.17
CA CYS A 33 6.19 1.74 10.88
C CYS A 33 4.95 2.62 10.87
N PHE A 34 4.70 3.27 9.74
CA PHE A 34 3.57 4.15 9.50
C PHE A 34 2.38 3.43 8.86
N ALA A 35 1.24 3.54 9.51
CA ALA A 35 -0.08 3.32 8.95
C ALA A 35 -1.10 4.26 9.61
N LEU A 36 -2.07 4.72 8.83
CA LEU A 36 -3.08 5.71 9.20
C LEU A 36 -4.43 5.31 8.61
N VAL A 37 -5.46 5.24 9.45
CA VAL A 37 -6.85 5.04 9.05
C VAL A 37 -7.57 6.38 9.08
N LEU A 38 -8.25 6.74 8.01
CA LEU A 38 -9.03 7.97 7.88
C LEU A 38 -10.49 7.59 7.59
N ASP A 39 -11.39 8.00 8.47
CA ASP A 39 -12.84 7.80 8.30
C ASP A 39 -13.52 9.14 7.98
N SER A 40 -14.71 9.07 7.39
CA SER A 40 -15.57 10.23 7.14
C SER A 40 -14.96 11.34 6.28
N LEU A 41 -13.98 11.03 5.41
CA LEU A 41 -13.41 11.99 4.46
C LEU A 41 -14.28 12.22 3.22
N TYR A 42 -15.10 11.22 2.88
CA TYR A 42 -15.94 11.21 1.68
C TYR A 42 -17.37 10.85 2.05
N THR A 43 -18.31 11.53 1.42
CA THR A 43 -19.72 11.19 1.51
C THR A 43 -20.02 9.92 0.71
N PRO A 44 -21.15 9.24 0.96
CA PRO A 44 -21.59 8.12 0.16
C PRO A 44 -21.65 8.45 -1.35
N ALA A 45 -22.22 9.59 -1.72
CA ALA A 45 -22.33 10.02 -3.12
C ALA A 45 -20.95 10.16 -3.80
N GLU A 46 -19.95 10.66 -3.08
CA GLU A 46 -18.58 10.78 -3.60
C GLU A 46 -17.90 9.42 -3.75
N CYS A 47 -18.11 8.50 -2.81
CA CYS A 47 -17.58 7.14 -2.92
C CYS A 47 -18.17 6.41 -4.14
N THR A 48 -19.49 6.56 -4.35
CA THR A 48 -20.18 6.02 -5.53
C THR A 48 -19.64 6.65 -6.83
N SER A 49 -19.46 7.97 -6.86
CA SER A 49 -18.89 8.67 -8.01
C SER A 49 -17.45 8.24 -8.33
N ILE A 50 -16.63 8.04 -7.30
CA ILE A 50 -15.26 7.53 -7.46
C ILE A 50 -15.28 6.12 -8.07
N LEU A 51 -16.15 5.22 -7.56
CA LEU A 51 -16.28 3.85 -8.08
C LEU A 51 -16.77 3.82 -9.54
N SER A 52 -17.69 4.71 -9.91
CA SER A 52 -18.27 4.72 -11.25
C SER A 52 -17.34 5.30 -12.31
N ALA A 53 -16.45 6.23 -11.94
CA ALA A 53 -15.57 6.96 -12.86
C ALA A 53 -14.89 6.11 -13.95
N PRO A 54 -14.17 5.00 -13.63
CA PRO A 54 -13.52 4.20 -14.67
C PRO A 54 -14.49 3.58 -15.69
N ILE A 55 -15.73 3.28 -15.27
CA ILE A 55 -16.73 2.62 -16.13
C ILE A 55 -17.49 3.67 -16.93
N VAL A 56 -17.94 4.74 -16.28
CA VAL A 56 -18.78 5.79 -16.89
C VAL A 56 -17.95 6.70 -17.78
N ASP A 57 -16.79 7.15 -17.32
CA ASP A 57 -16.01 8.17 -18.01
C ASP A 57 -15.11 7.57 -19.09
N ALA A 58 -14.69 6.30 -18.92
CA ALA A 58 -13.71 5.65 -19.79
C ALA A 58 -14.17 4.29 -20.36
N GLY A 59 -15.36 3.81 -20.03
CA GLY A 59 -15.91 2.57 -20.60
C GLY A 59 -15.15 1.31 -20.19
N HIS A 60 -14.35 1.34 -19.12
CA HIS A 60 -13.60 0.18 -18.67
C HIS A 60 -14.52 -0.91 -18.13
N THR A 61 -14.06 -2.16 -18.24
CA THR A 61 -14.71 -3.34 -17.67
C THR A 61 -13.78 -4.05 -16.70
N TRP A 62 -14.38 -4.74 -15.73
CA TRP A 62 -13.65 -5.57 -14.79
C TRP A 62 -12.93 -6.73 -15.51
N ASP A 63 -11.65 -6.92 -15.24
CA ASP A 63 -10.84 -8.07 -15.69
C ASP A 63 -10.17 -8.74 -14.48
N ILE A 64 -9.63 -9.94 -14.65
CA ILE A 64 -8.93 -10.67 -13.60
C ILE A 64 -7.76 -9.84 -13.05
N ALA A 65 -7.68 -9.74 -11.71
CA ALA A 65 -6.62 -9.03 -11.03
C ALA A 65 -5.29 -9.81 -11.12
N ARG A 66 -4.44 -9.42 -12.07
CA ARG A 66 -3.10 -10.00 -12.28
C ARG A 66 -2.10 -9.65 -11.15
N VAL A 67 -1.02 -10.41 -11.11
CA VAL A 67 0.12 -10.26 -10.19
C VAL A 67 1.28 -9.63 -10.94
N ASN A 68 1.91 -8.62 -10.34
CA ASN A 68 3.11 -8.01 -10.89
C ASN A 68 4.32 -8.93 -10.64
N GLY A 69 4.84 -9.56 -11.70
CA GLY A 69 6.13 -10.24 -11.66
C GLY A 69 7.29 -9.28 -11.95
N ARG A 70 8.53 -9.77 -11.84
CA ARG A 70 9.75 -8.96 -12.12
C ARG A 70 9.85 -8.42 -13.55
N ARG A 71 9.19 -9.07 -14.53
CA ARG A 71 9.30 -8.74 -15.96
C ARG A 71 7.97 -8.53 -16.66
N GLN A 72 6.89 -9.09 -16.13
CA GLN A 72 5.55 -9.02 -16.71
C GLN A 72 4.50 -9.30 -15.65
N GLU A 73 3.27 -8.85 -15.91
CA GLU A 73 2.10 -9.31 -15.17
C GLU A 73 1.73 -10.74 -15.58
N PHE A 74 1.25 -11.53 -14.63
CA PHE A 74 0.74 -12.88 -14.88
C PHE A 74 -0.46 -13.19 -13.99
N THR A 75 -1.30 -14.14 -14.42
CA THR A 75 -2.46 -14.59 -13.65
C THR A 75 -2.05 -15.70 -12.69
N ASN A 76 -2.35 -15.53 -11.39
CA ASN A 76 -2.21 -16.58 -10.39
C ASN A 76 -3.34 -16.47 -9.37
N THR A 77 -4.47 -17.12 -9.68
CA THR A 77 -5.69 -17.09 -8.86
C THR A 77 -5.54 -17.75 -7.49
N SER A 78 -4.52 -18.60 -7.31
CA SER A 78 -4.18 -19.17 -5.98
C SER A 78 -3.47 -18.18 -5.06
N TYR A 79 -2.87 -17.13 -5.62
CA TYR A 79 -2.16 -16.08 -4.89
C TYR A 79 -2.99 -14.79 -4.75
N ARG A 80 -3.75 -14.46 -5.80
CA ARG A 80 -4.66 -13.32 -5.82
C ARG A 80 -5.91 -13.70 -6.60
N ASN A 81 -7.07 -13.65 -5.94
CA ASN A 81 -8.36 -13.92 -6.55
C ASN A 81 -9.24 -12.69 -6.43
N GLY A 82 -9.61 -12.10 -7.56
CA GLY A 82 -10.41 -10.88 -7.61
C GLY A 82 -10.33 -10.23 -8.99
N GLU A 83 -11.03 -9.13 -9.15
CA GLU A 83 -11.16 -8.36 -10.38
C GLU A 83 -10.45 -7.01 -10.22
N ARG A 84 -10.02 -6.41 -11.34
CA ARG A 84 -9.32 -5.13 -11.39
C ARG A 84 -9.74 -4.32 -12.61
N ILE A 85 -9.84 -3.01 -12.43
CA ILE A 85 -9.75 -2.02 -13.49
C ILE A 85 -8.48 -1.18 -13.24
N LEU A 86 -7.71 -0.94 -14.30
CA LEU A 86 -6.60 0.01 -14.30
C LEU A 86 -7.08 1.28 -14.99
N TYR A 87 -7.08 2.39 -14.26
CA TYR A 87 -7.57 3.67 -14.74
C TYR A 87 -6.55 4.75 -14.42
N ASP A 88 -5.84 5.22 -15.45
CA ASP A 88 -4.85 6.28 -15.32
C ASP A 88 -5.58 7.64 -15.42
N SER A 89 -5.73 8.34 -14.30
CA SER A 89 -6.47 9.61 -14.23
C SER A 89 -5.86 10.55 -13.19
N PHE A 90 -5.13 11.55 -13.68
CA PHE A 90 -4.54 12.60 -12.84
C PHE A 90 -5.63 13.40 -12.12
N GLU A 91 -6.72 13.75 -12.80
CA GLU A 91 -7.82 14.53 -12.21
C GLU A 91 -8.44 13.79 -11.03
N LEU A 92 -8.77 12.50 -11.19
CA LEU A 92 -9.37 11.71 -10.13
C LEU A 92 -8.38 11.47 -8.99
N SER A 93 -7.11 11.15 -9.29
CA SER A 93 -6.09 10.95 -8.26
C SER A 93 -5.86 12.22 -7.44
N GLU A 94 -5.77 13.39 -8.08
CA GLU A 94 -5.59 14.67 -7.38
C GLU A 94 -6.80 15.04 -6.55
N ARG A 95 -8.02 14.81 -7.04
CA ARG A 95 -9.25 15.07 -6.29
C ARG A 95 -9.32 14.25 -5.00
N ILE A 96 -8.95 12.97 -5.07
CA ILE A 96 -8.86 12.09 -3.88
C ILE A 96 -7.71 12.59 -2.98
N PHE A 97 -6.53 12.85 -3.55
CA PHE A 97 -5.36 13.27 -2.79
C PHE A 97 -5.55 14.58 -2.03
N ALA A 98 -6.21 15.57 -2.61
CA ALA A 98 -6.45 16.87 -2.00
C ALA A 98 -7.17 16.78 -0.65
N ARG A 99 -8.08 15.83 -0.46
CA ARG A 99 -8.73 15.62 0.84
C ARG A 99 -7.86 14.90 1.85
N MET A 100 -7.01 13.99 1.39
CA MET A 100 -6.15 13.20 2.29
C MET A 100 -4.94 14.02 2.75
N ARG A 101 -4.35 14.84 1.88
CA ARG A 101 -3.08 15.55 2.09
C ARG A 101 -2.98 16.28 3.44
N PRO A 102 -3.99 17.02 3.93
CA PRO A 102 -3.92 17.70 5.23
C PRO A 102 -3.67 16.77 6.43
N HIS A 103 -3.98 15.47 6.29
CA HIS A 103 -3.81 14.44 7.31
C HIS A 103 -2.46 13.69 7.21
N LEU A 104 -1.64 13.98 6.20
CA LEU A 104 -0.41 13.24 5.88
C LEU A 104 0.88 13.97 6.26
N LYS A 105 0.80 14.91 7.21
CA LYS A 105 1.95 15.74 7.63
C LYS A 105 3.13 14.93 8.17
N GLU A 106 2.86 13.83 8.87
CA GLU A 106 3.92 12.94 9.41
C GLU A 106 4.78 12.30 8.31
N ILE A 107 4.27 12.21 7.09
CA ILE A 107 4.96 11.60 5.95
C ILE A 107 5.21 12.61 4.83
N GLU A 108 5.11 13.92 5.10
CA GLU A 108 5.34 14.95 4.08
C GLU A 108 6.80 15.02 3.64
N GLU A 109 7.72 14.80 4.58
CA GLU A 109 9.13 14.59 4.31
C GLU A 109 9.58 13.29 4.99
N ILE A 110 10.28 12.44 4.25
CA ILE A 110 10.75 11.14 4.72
C ILE A 110 12.22 10.95 4.37
N GLU A 111 12.87 9.98 5.01
CA GLU A 111 14.24 9.61 4.73
C GLU A 111 14.36 8.09 4.54
N GLU A 112 14.93 7.68 3.42
CA GLU A 112 15.02 6.27 3.02
C GLU A 112 16.48 5.85 2.83
N ASP A 113 16.77 4.60 3.19
CA ASP A 113 18.08 4.00 2.96
C ASP A 113 18.31 3.78 1.46
N VAL A 114 19.43 4.29 0.95
CA VAL A 114 19.88 4.10 -0.43
C VAL A 114 21.30 3.56 -0.47
N VAL A 115 21.68 2.98 -1.61
CA VAL A 115 23.04 2.48 -1.84
C VAL A 115 23.64 3.25 -3.00
N LEU A 116 24.68 4.02 -2.72
CA LEU A 116 25.45 4.76 -3.71
C LEU A 116 26.56 3.89 -4.28
N ARG A 117 26.81 4.01 -5.58
CA ARG A 117 27.97 3.43 -6.25
C ARG A 117 29.00 4.54 -6.46
N VAL A 118 30.06 4.51 -5.68
CA VAL A 118 31.10 5.54 -5.68
C VAL A 118 32.38 4.99 -6.27
N GLU A 119 33.00 5.72 -7.19
CA GLU A 119 34.31 5.38 -7.74
C GLU A 119 35.41 5.69 -6.72
N VAL A 120 36.32 4.74 -6.52
CA VAL A 120 37.45 4.91 -5.59
C VAL A 120 38.76 4.78 -6.36
N ASN A 121 39.55 5.84 -6.36
CA ASN A 121 40.91 5.82 -6.91
C ASN A 121 41.81 4.96 -6.02
N ASN A 122 42.57 4.07 -6.64
CA ASN A 122 43.54 3.22 -5.96
C ASN A 122 44.97 3.72 -6.25
N PRO A 123 45.55 4.62 -5.43
CA PRO A 123 46.86 5.22 -5.71
C PRO A 123 48.03 4.22 -5.63
N GLY A 124 47.82 2.99 -5.17
CA GLY A 124 48.89 2.01 -4.87
C GLY A 124 49.23 0.98 -5.95
N ARG A 125 48.55 0.95 -7.11
CA ARG A 125 48.88 0.00 -8.20
C ARG A 125 49.18 0.73 -9.51
N ARG A 126 50.46 0.92 -9.82
CA ARG A 126 50.92 1.18 -11.20
C ARG A 126 50.64 -0.07 -12.04
N SER A 127 49.52 -0.10 -12.77
CA SER A 127 49.26 -1.14 -13.77
C SER A 127 49.05 -0.50 -15.14
N ARG A 128 49.65 -1.12 -16.16
CA ARG A 128 49.79 -0.68 -17.56
C ARG A 128 48.48 -0.81 -18.38
N SER A 129 47.32 -0.73 -17.75
CA SER A 129 46.02 -0.89 -18.40
C SER A 129 45.10 0.25 -17.96
N SER A 130 44.72 1.07 -18.93
CA SER A 130 43.72 2.13 -18.81
C SER A 130 42.35 1.53 -18.43
N ASN A 131 41.77 1.99 -17.31
CA ASN A 131 40.42 1.71 -16.80
C ASN A 131 40.25 0.64 -15.70
N ASN A 132 41.08 0.66 -14.66
CA ASN A 132 40.80 -0.04 -13.38
C ASN A 132 40.08 0.87 -12.37
N VAL A 133 38.86 1.32 -12.67
CA VAL A 133 38.00 2.02 -11.69
C VAL A 133 37.38 0.99 -10.75
N LYS A 134 37.64 1.09 -9.44
CA LYS A 134 36.93 0.28 -8.43
C LYS A 134 35.67 1.01 -7.99
N ILE A 135 34.51 0.39 -8.16
CA ILE A 135 33.24 0.88 -7.63
C ILE A 135 33.01 0.29 -6.24
N LYS A 136 32.77 1.14 -5.25
CA LYS A 136 32.38 0.76 -3.89
C LYS A 136 30.91 1.11 -3.66
N SER A 137 30.16 0.19 -3.07
CA SER A 137 28.81 0.45 -2.58
C SER A 137 28.88 1.11 -1.20
N VAL A 138 28.27 2.27 -1.04
CA VAL A 138 28.21 3.05 0.21
C VAL A 138 26.75 3.20 0.62
N ARG A 139 26.42 2.88 1.87
CA ARG A 139 25.07 3.15 2.41
C ARG A 139 24.94 4.66 2.61
N ALA A 140 23.79 5.19 2.26
CA ALA A 140 23.46 6.59 2.44
C ALA A 140 21.97 6.73 2.78
N LYS A 141 21.60 7.90 3.25
CA LYS A 141 20.21 8.32 3.45
C LYS A 141 19.83 9.34 2.40
N GLN A 142 18.71 9.13 1.74
CA GLN A 142 18.11 10.09 0.81
C GLN A 142 16.85 10.67 1.44
N LYS A 143 16.77 12.00 1.48
CA LYS A 143 15.53 12.72 1.84
C LYS A 143 14.59 12.79 0.65
N TRP A 144 13.30 12.67 0.93
CA TRP A 144 12.24 12.71 -0.07
C TRP A 144 11.10 13.61 0.40
N ARG A 145 10.45 14.29 -0.53
CA ARG A 145 9.29 15.16 -0.26
C ARG A 145 8.07 14.67 -1.01
N MET A 146 6.94 14.60 -0.32
CA MET A 146 5.65 14.22 -0.88
C MET A 146 5.21 15.23 -1.94
N VAL A 147 4.87 14.73 -3.14
CA VAL A 147 4.42 15.56 -4.25
C VAL A 147 2.92 15.46 -4.44
N ARG A 148 2.45 14.25 -4.76
CA ARG A 148 1.09 13.96 -5.26
C ARG A 148 0.73 12.48 -5.12
N MET A 149 -0.51 12.12 -5.43
CA MET A 149 -0.90 10.71 -5.62
C MET A 149 -0.54 10.26 -7.04
N ASN A 150 -0.19 9.00 -7.19
CA ASN A 150 0.06 8.39 -8.50
C ASN A 150 -1.25 8.31 -9.28
N GLU A 151 -1.23 8.75 -10.54
CA GLU A 151 -2.39 8.79 -11.44
C GLU A 151 -2.91 7.40 -11.79
N ARG A 152 -2.10 6.35 -11.60
CA ARG A 152 -2.47 4.96 -11.87
C ARG A 152 -3.35 4.38 -10.78
N LEU A 153 -4.65 4.61 -10.90
CA LEU A 153 -5.67 4.10 -9.99
C LEU A 153 -6.01 2.64 -10.31
N ARG A 154 -5.97 1.80 -9.28
CA ARG A 154 -6.30 0.38 -9.39
C ARG A 154 -7.59 0.13 -8.64
N PHE A 155 -8.70 0.10 -9.36
CA PHE A 155 -9.98 -0.33 -8.80
C PHE A 155 -9.95 -1.84 -8.66
N LEU A 156 -10.30 -2.35 -7.50
CA LEU A 156 -10.24 -3.76 -7.16
C LEU A 156 -11.59 -4.20 -6.60
N ARG A 157 -12.07 -5.34 -7.07
CA ARG A 157 -13.33 -5.94 -6.63
C ARG A 157 -13.11 -7.39 -6.24
N TYR A 158 -13.62 -7.75 -5.08
CA TYR A 158 -13.45 -9.07 -4.48
C TYR A 158 -14.84 -9.60 -4.09
N PRO A 159 -15.46 -10.43 -4.94
CA PRO A 159 -16.62 -11.23 -4.57
C PRO A 159 -16.27 -12.25 -3.48
N VAL A 160 -17.26 -12.97 -2.98
CA VAL A 160 -17.07 -14.10 -2.05
C VAL A 160 -16.01 -15.07 -2.58
N GLY A 161 -15.05 -15.45 -1.72
CA GLY A 161 -13.86 -16.26 -2.06
C GLY A 161 -12.70 -15.46 -2.68
N GLY A 162 -12.86 -14.15 -2.88
CA GLY A 162 -11.80 -13.24 -3.32
C GLY A 162 -10.82 -12.91 -2.19
N PHE A 163 -9.52 -12.83 -2.50
CA PHE A 163 -8.44 -12.57 -1.54
C PHE A 163 -7.17 -12.03 -2.21
N PHE A 164 -6.21 -11.59 -1.40
CA PHE A 164 -4.82 -11.36 -1.81
C PHE A 164 -3.84 -11.85 -0.73
N LYS A 165 -3.04 -12.87 -1.06
CA LYS A 165 -2.11 -13.52 -0.11
C LYS A 165 -0.95 -12.60 0.30
N HIS A 166 -0.17 -13.08 1.27
CA HIS A 166 0.87 -12.31 1.94
C HIS A 166 1.84 -11.61 0.97
N HIS A 167 2.05 -10.32 1.20
CA HIS A 167 3.01 -9.49 0.49
C HIS A 167 3.42 -8.26 1.31
N THR A 168 4.47 -7.59 0.84
CA THR A 168 4.73 -6.18 1.10
C THR A 168 4.60 -5.46 -0.22
N ASP A 169 4.12 -4.22 -0.21
CA ASP A 169 4.04 -3.45 -1.45
C ASP A 169 5.43 -3.05 -1.93
N GLY A 170 5.58 -2.92 -3.25
CA GLY A 170 6.83 -2.55 -3.89
C GLY A 170 6.82 -1.07 -4.29
N CYS A 171 7.98 -0.43 -4.20
CA CYS A 171 8.16 0.91 -4.74
C CYS A 171 8.02 0.92 -6.26
N TYR A 172 7.35 1.94 -6.78
CA TYR A 172 7.37 2.33 -8.18
C TYR A 172 8.30 3.54 -8.33
N GLU A 173 9.08 3.59 -9.41
CA GLU A 173 9.87 4.75 -9.80
C GLU A 173 9.41 5.18 -11.20
N ASP A 174 9.07 6.47 -11.33
CA ASP A 174 8.81 7.10 -12.61
C ASP A 174 10.15 7.43 -13.26
N GLU A 175 10.45 6.74 -14.37
CA GLU A 175 11.72 6.90 -15.08
C GLU A 175 11.90 8.30 -15.69
N GLN A 176 10.81 9.04 -15.95
CA GLN A 176 10.89 10.36 -16.56
C GLN A 176 11.19 11.44 -15.51
N THR A 177 10.55 11.36 -14.35
CA THR A 177 10.67 12.38 -13.30
C THR A 177 11.64 12.00 -12.19
N GLY A 178 11.99 10.72 -12.08
CA GLY A 178 12.73 10.16 -10.94
C GLY A 178 11.92 10.12 -9.64
N GLN A 179 10.61 10.40 -9.69
CA GLN A 179 9.73 10.31 -8.53
C GLN A 179 9.54 8.85 -8.13
N ARG A 180 9.42 8.62 -6.82
CA ARG A 180 9.31 7.27 -6.27
C ARG A 180 8.18 7.15 -5.25
N THR A 181 7.56 5.98 -5.19
CA THR A 181 6.49 5.70 -4.23
C THR A 181 6.98 4.93 -3.01
N PHE A 182 6.41 5.27 -1.85
CA PHE A 182 6.76 4.67 -0.55
C PHE A 182 5.55 4.30 0.31
N TYR A 183 4.37 4.80 -0.04
CA TYR A 183 3.13 4.61 0.71
C TYR A 183 2.00 4.20 -0.22
N THR A 184 1.26 3.20 0.21
CA THR A 184 0.02 2.77 -0.43
C THR A 184 -1.14 3.57 0.14
N VAL A 185 -2.05 3.99 -0.74
CA VAL A 185 -3.37 4.50 -0.40
C VAL A 185 -4.40 3.48 -0.83
N GLN A 186 -5.19 2.99 0.11
CA GLN A 186 -6.22 1.99 -0.07
C GLN A 186 -7.56 2.57 0.42
N MET A 187 -8.40 3.02 -0.50
CA MET A 187 -9.75 3.53 -0.19
C MET A 187 -10.76 2.42 -0.39
N TYR A 188 -11.59 2.17 0.62
CA TYR A 188 -12.68 1.20 0.55
C TYR A 188 -13.94 1.89 -0.01
N LEU A 189 -14.57 1.25 -0.98
CA LEU A 189 -15.67 1.79 -1.77
C LEU A 189 -16.93 0.93 -1.56
N PRO A 190 -18.13 1.45 -1.87
CA PRO A 190 -19.34 0.64 -1.88
C PRO A 190 -19.20 -0.54 -2.84
N SER A 191 -19.97 -1.61 -2.61
CA SER A 191 -19.92 -2.84 -3.39
C SER A 191 -20.41 -2.67 -4.84
N ASP A 192 -21.22 -1.65 -5.11
CA ASP A 192 -21.70 -1.25 -6.43
C ASP A 192 -21.99 0.26 -6.52
N THR A 193 -22.47 0.71 -7.68
CA THR A 193 -22.76 2.11 -7.98
C THR A 193 -24.21 2.53 -7.71
N SER A 194 -25.03 1.71 -7.03
CA SER A 194 -26.45 2.00 -6.78
C SER A 194 -26.67 3.14 -5.78
N GLY A 195 -25.71 3.36 -4.87
CA GLY A 195 -25.86 4.30 -3.75
C GLY A 195 -26.85 3.84 -2.67
N SER A 196 -27.28 2.57 -2.70
CA SER A 196 -28.19 1.97 -1.71
C SER A 196 -27.52 1.72 -0.35
N GLU A 197 -28.31 1.52 0.70
CA GLU A 197 -27.78 1.15 2.01
C GLU A 197 -27.03 -0.18 1.95
N GLU A 198 -27.54 -1.14 1.17
CA GLU A 198 -26.94 -2.44 0.93
C GLU A 198 -25.57 -2.33 0.25
N SER A 199 -25.38 -1.36 -0.64
CA SER A 199 -24.08 -1.18 -1.30
C SER A 199 -22.99 -0.66 -0.36
N PHE A 200 -23.39 0.01 0.72
CA PHE A 200 -22.49 0.50 1.77
C PHE A 200 -22.35 -0.48 2.96
N ALA A 201 -23.02 -1.63 2.92
CA ALA A 201 -22.84 -2.67 3.92
C ALA A 201 -21.40 -3.20 3.90
N VAL A 202 -20.81 -3.38 5.08
CA VAL A 202 -19.46 -3.94 5.23
C VAL A 202 -19.48 -5.42 4.82
N ALA A 203 -18.61 -5.79 3.89
CA ALA A 203 -18.45 -7.19 3.48
C ALA A 203 -17.95 -8.05 4.66
N GLY A 204 -18.39 -9.30 4.75
CA GLY A 204 -17.83 -10.26 5.69
C GLY A 204 -16.42 -10.66 5.29
N GLY A 205 -15.50 -10.71 6.25
CA GLY A 205 -14.08 -10.94 5.97
C GLY A 205 -13.45 -9.76 5.23
N GLY A 206 -12.53 -10.04 4.29
CA GLY A 206 -12.02 -8.99 3.40
C GLY A 206 -11.16 -7.90 4.06
N SER A 207 -10.78 -8.01 5.33
CA SER A 207 -9.93 -7.01 5.99
C SER A 207 -8.59 -6.85 5.25
N THR A 208 -7.98 -5.66 5.37
CA THR A 208 -6.54 -5.56 5.16
C THR A 208 -5.87 -5.93 6.47
N ARG A 209 -5.21 -7.09 6.49
CA ARG A 209 -4.60 -7.65 7.69
C ARG A 209 -3.11 -7.43 7.70
N PHE A 210 -2.60 -6.74 8.71
CA PHE A 210 -1.17 -6.67 8.99
C PHE A 210 -0.77 -7.86 9.85
N TRP A 211 0.26 -8.59 9.45
CA TRP A 211 0.74 -9.77 10.14
C TRP A 211 2.05 -9.50 10.86
N ALA A 212 2.23 -10.06 12.05
CA ALA A 212 3.54 -10.16 12.66
C ALA A 212 4.55 -10.75 11.67
N ARG A 213 5.81 -10.34 11.81
CA ARG A 213 6.88 -10.99 11.04
C ARG A 213 6.93 -12.48 11.37
N ARG A 214 7.26 -13.30 10.37
CA ARG A 214 7.15 -14.76 10.40
C ARG A 214 7.89 -15.44 11.57
N ASP A 215 8.84 -14.75 12.17
CA ASP A 215 9.67 -15.19 13.29
C ASP A 215 9.08 -14.90 14.68
N VAL A 216 7.98 -14.13 14.76
CA VAL A 216 7.43 -13.62 16.04
C VAL A 216 6.15 -14.32 16.47
N GLY A 217 5.31 -14.79 15.53
CA GLY A 217 4.07 -15.52 15.84
C GLY A 217 2.98 -15.39 14.77
N ALA A 218 1.72 -15.66 15.17
CA ALA A 218 0.52 -15.58 14.33
C ALA A 218 -0.33 -14.33 14.63
N GLU A 219 0.24 -13.35 15.35
CA GLU A 219 -0.45 -12.11 15.69
C GLU A 219 -0.75 -11.29 14.43
N TYR A 220 -1.88 -10.59 14.46
CA TYR A 220 -2.31 -9.73 13.39
C TYR A 220 -3.10 -8.53 13.90
N ALA A 221 -3.23 -7.52 13.05
CA ALA A 221 -4.12 -6.38 13.23
C ALA A 221 -4.93 -6.18 11.96
N ASP A 222 -6.25 -6.05 12.10
CA ASP A 222 -7.17 -5.92 10.95
C ASP A 222 -7.62 -4.47 10.78
N VAL A 223 -7.55 -4.01 9.53
CA VAL A 223 -8.28 -2.82 9.09
C VAL A 223 -9.48 -3.30 8.30
N GLU A 224 -10.65 -3.13 8.89
CA GLU A 224 -11.92 -3.49 8.25
C GLU A 224 -12.17 -2.67 6.99
N ALA A 225 -12.71 -3.32 5.96
CA ALA A 225 -12.98 -2.74 4.65
C ALA A 225 -14.30 -1.94 4.63
N ILE A 226 -14.43 -0.96 5.51
CA ILE A 226 -15.64 -0.14 5.66
C ILE A 226 -15.74 0.86 4.49
N PRO A 227 -16.80 0.85 3.67
CA PRO A 227 -16.96 1.83 2.59
C PRO A 227 -16.81 3.28 3.06
N GLY A 228 -15.98 4.07 2.37
CA GLY A 228 -15.62 5.44 2.71
C GLY A 228 -14.35 5.58 3.58
N ARG A 229 -13.89 4.51 4.21
CA ARG A 229 -12.60 4.48 4.93
C ARG A 229 -11.43 4.53 3.96
N VAL A 230 -10.37 5.20 4.37
CA VAL A 230 -9.07 5.18 3.70
C VAL A 230 -8.01 4.63 4.65
N LEU A 231 -7.19 3.71 4.15
CA LEU A 231 -5.99 3.24 4.81
C LEU A 231 -4.77 3.71 4.03
N VAL A 232 -3.87 4.44 4.69
CA VAL A 232 -2.56 4.85 4.15
C VAL A 232 -1.48 4.13 4.94
N PHE A 233 -0.56 3.43 4.29
CA PHE A 233 0.48 2.67 4.99
C PHE A 233 1.76 2.57 4.16
N GLN A 234 2.90 2.51 4.84
CA GLN A 234 4.20 2.42 4.17
C GLN A 234 4.39 1.06 3.48
N HIS A 235 5.15 1.06 2.39
CA HIS A 235 5.51 -0.16 1.65
C HIS A 235 6.50 -1.03 2.42
N ALA A 236 7.52 -0.41 3.02
CA ALA A 236 8.61 -1.11 3.67
C ALA A 236 8.12 -1.82 4.94
N LYS A 237 8.60 -3.06 5.15
CA LYS A 237 8.41 -3.89 6.35
C LYS A 237 6.99 -4.41 6.62
N LEU A 238 5.93 -3.69 6.26
CA LEU A 238 4.54 -4.04 6.60
C LEU A 238 4.00 -5.23 5.80
N LEU A 239 4.19 -6.44 6.33
CA LEU A 239 3.63 -7.67 5.76
C LEU A 239 2.11 -7.67 5.94
N HIS A 240 1.38 -7.83 4.85
CA HIS A 240 -0.08 -7.79 4.89
C HIS A 240 -0.75 -8.71 3.86
N THR A 241 -2.05 -8.93 4.06
CA THR A 241 -2.96 -9.66 3.17
C THR A 241 -4.24 -8.84 2.95
N GLY A 242 -4.94 -9.13 1.85
CA GLY A 242 -6.37 -8.92 1.76
C GLY A 242 -7.05 -10.24 2.12
N GLU A 243 -7.67 -10.30 3.29
CA GLU A 243 -8.31 -11.53 3.76
C GLU A 243 -9.47 -11.94 2.84
N GLU A 244 -9.85 -13.22 2.94
CA GLU A 244 -10.92 -13.77 2.12
C GLU A 244 -12.25 -13.08 2.41
N VAL A 245 -12.98 -12.71 1.36
CA VAL A 245 -14.35 -12.21 1.47
C VAL A 245 -15.29 -13.40 1.67
N THR A 246 -16.03 -13.40 2.78
CA THR A 246 -16.94 -14.50 3.16
C THR A 246 -18.41 -14.17 2.92
N SER A 247 -18.77 -12.88 2.83
CA SER A 247 -20.10 -12.42 2.43
C SER A 247 -20.04 -11.05 1.76
N GLY A 248 -21.00 -10.76 0.86
CA GLY A 248 -21.03 -9.51 0.11
C GLY A 248 -19.90 -9.38 -0.92
N VAL A 249 -19.49 -8.14 -1.21
CA VAL A 249 -18.42 -7.82 -2.15
C VAL A 249 -17.57 -6.68 -1.57
N LYS A 250 -16.26 -6.87 -1.51
CA LYS A 250 -15.32 -5.80 -1.17
C LYS A 250 -14.88 -5.08 -2.44
N CYS A 251 -15.13 -3.77 -2.49
CA CYS A 251 -14.65 -2.89 -3.55
C CYS A 251 -13.68 -1.85 -2.99
N THR A 252 -12.65 -1.54 -3.75
CA THR A 252 -11.63 -0.57 -3.33
C THR A 252 -10.99 0.13 -4.51
N VAL A 253 -10.39 1.30 -4.28
CA VAL A 253 -9.39 1.87 -5.18
C VAL A 253 -8.05 1.97 -4.46
N ARG A 254 -7.00 1.49 -5.12
CA ARG A 254 -5.62 1.53 -4.61
C ARG A 254 -4.74 2.36 -5.54
N SER A 255 -3.95 3.24 -4.96
CA SER A 255 -2.82 3.89 -5.63
C SER A 255 -1.70 4.10 -4.59
N ASP A 256 -0.72 4.91 -4.95
CA ASP A 256 0.47 5.16 -4.15
C ASP A 256 0.76 6.67 -4.10
N ILE A 257 1.55 7.12 -3.12
CA ILE A 257 1.99 8.52 -3.01
C ILE A 257 3.38 8.65 -3.65
N LEU A 258 3.52 9.60 -4.57
CA LEU A 258 4.77 9.94 -5.25
C LEU A 258 5.57 10.98 -4.46
N TYR A 259 6.88 10.76 -4.41
CA TYR A 259 7.84 11.61 -3.74
C TYR A 259 8.99 11.98 -4.68
N GLU A 260 9.53 13.17 -4.51
CA GLU A 260 10.74 13.65 -5.19
C GLU A 260 11.94 13.67 -4.24
N LYS A 261 13.15 13.53 -4.79
CA LYS A 261 14.39 13.63 -4.00
C LYS A 261 14.61 15.07 -3.54
N VAL A 262 15.03 15.25 -2.30
CA VAL A 262 15.46 16.54 -1.75
C VAL A 262 16.94 16.49 -1.43
N GLY A 263 17.73 17.27 -2.17
CA GLY A 263 19.18 17.32 -2.00
C GLY A 263 19.89 16.00 -2.33
N GLU A 264 21.20 15.99 -2.09
CA GLU A 264 22.03 14.81 -2.33
C GLU A 264 21.93 13.78 -1.18
N PRO A 265 22.04 12.48 -1.47
CA PRO A 265 22.16 11.45 -0.45
C PRO A 265 23.35 11.69 0.50
N VAL A 266 23.14 11.47 1.80
CA VAL A 266 24.17 11.62 2.84
C VAL A 266 24.69 10.23 3.25
N PRO A 267 25.98 9.92 3.07
CA PRO A 267 26.56 8.64 3.51
C PRO A 267 26.35 8.36 5.01
N VAL A 268 26.08 7.09 5.34
CA VAL A 268 25.91 6.57 6.72
C VAL A 268 27.09 5.70 7.12
#